data_AF-A0A935HKV2-F1
#
_entry.id   AF-A0A935HKV2-F1
#
_cell.length_a   1.000
_cell.length_b   1.000
_cell.length_c   1.000
_cell.angle_alpha   90.00
_cell.angle_beta   90.00
_cell.angle_gamma   90.00
#
_symmetry.space_group_name_H-M   'P 1'
#
loop_
_entity.id
_entity.type
_entity.pdbx_description
1 polymer ?
#
loop_
_entity_poly.entity_id
_entity_poly.type
_entity_poly.pdbx_seq_one_letter_code
_entity_poly.pdbx_strand_id
1 'polypeptide(L)'
;MEYSELKILLDKYFLEETTPDEEKALKKILQDETLPEPLKLFRTFFDTISIPKEIQLNGDFDKKIVDLINVEKTLNPKPVFRNFSFLRVASIIILIVTGGFLMYNYLPNKLNKKKRKSTTCSQLMILIRILYWPGRN
;
A
#
# COMPACT_ATOMS: atom_id res chain seq x y z
N MET A 1 2.38 -29.30 -41.95
CA MET A 1 2.89 -27.96 -41.64
C MET A 1 4.26 -27.81 -42.26
N GLU A 2 4.60 -26.61 -42.69
CA GLU A 2 5.97 -26.28 -43.07
C GLU A 2 6.86 -26.12 -41.84
N TYR A 3 8.17 -26.34 -42.00
CA TYR A 3 9.16 -26.19 -40.93
C TYR A 3 9.14 -24.81 -40.25
N SER A 4 8.83 -23.77 -41.02
CA SER A 4 8.67 -22.38 -40.58
C SER A 4 7.58 -22.24 -39.51
N GLU A 5 6.42 -22.86 -39.73
CA GLU A 5 5.26 -22.80 -38.85
C GLU A 5 5.55 -23.48 -37.51
N LEU A 6 6.22 -24.63 -37.54
CA LEU A 6 6.58 -25.33 -36.31
C LEU A 6 7.61 -24.55 -35.48
N LYS A 7 8.56 -23.87 -36.11
CA LYS A 7 9.51 -23.01 -35.38
C LYS A 7 8.78 -21.87 -34.66
N ILE A 8 7.83 -21.21 -35.32
CA ILE A 8 7.00 -20.16 -34.72
C ILE A 8 6.19 -20.72 -33.55
N LEU A 9 5.61 -21.91 -33.71
CA LEU A 9 4.83 -22.58 -32.67
C LEU A 9 5.69 -22.92 -31.44
N LEU A 10 6.93 -23.35 -31.67
CA LEU A 10 7.90 -23.65 -30.62
C LEU A 10 8.35 -22.38 -29.89
N ASP A 11 8.62 -21.29 -30.62
CA ASP A 11 8.97 -20.00 -30.02
C ASP A 11 7.82 -19.48 -29.14
N LYS A 12 6.58 -19.58 -29.61
CA LYS A 12 5.38 -19.25 -28.82
C LYS A 12 5.24 -20.11 -27.56
N TYR A 13 5.53 -21.40 -27.65
CA TYR A 13 5.48 -22.31 -26.50
C TYR A 13 6.45 -21.87 -25.40
N PHE A 14 7.67 -21.47 -25.78
CA PHE A 14 8.65 -20.96 -24.82
C PHE A 14 8.31 -19.57 -24.27
N LEU A 15 7.46 -18.81 -24.95
CA LEU A 15 6.93 -17.53 -24.48
C LEU A 15 5.64 -17.67 -23.67
N GLU A 16 5.15 -18.90 -23.44
CA GLU A 16 3.87 -19.19 -22.76
C GLU A 16 2.65 -18.56 -23.48
N GLU A 17 2.76 -18.32 -24.80
CA GLU A 17 1.70 -17.74 -25.62
C GLU A 17 0.82 -18.79 -26.33
N THR A 18 1.09 -20.08 -26.11
CA THR A 18 0.37 -21.18 -26.77
C THR A 18 -0.96 -21.50 -26.12
N THR A 19 -1.92 -21.89 -26.95
CA THR A 19 -3.18 -22.48 -26.49
C THR A 19 -3.05 -24.00 -26.27
N PRO A 20 -3.93 -24.62 -25.45
CA PRO A 20 -3.86 -26.07 -25.18
C PRO A 20 -4.01 -26.94 -26.43
N ASP A 21 -4.72 -26.46 -27.46
CA ASP A 21 -4.91 -27.19 -28.70
C ASP A 21 -3.67 -27.09 -29.62
N GLU A 22 -3.00 -25.94 -29.62
CA GLU A 22 -1.69 -25.75 -30.27
C GLU A 22 -0.60 -26.63 -29.64
N GLU A 23 -0.58 -26.75 -28.30
CA GLU A 23 0.36 -27.63 -27.60
C GLU A 23 0.16 -29.11 -27.94
N LYS A 24 -1.11 -29.55 -28.04
CA LYS A 24 -1.43 -30.91 -28.49
C LYS A 24 -0.96 -31.16 -29.93
N ALA A 25 -1.13 -30.17 -30.80
CA ALA A 25 -0.63 -30.24 -32.17
C ALA A 25 0.90 -30.30 -32.21
N LEU A 26 1.59 -29.44 -31.44
CA LEU A 26 3.03 -29.41 -31.29
C LEU A 26 3.58 -30.77 -30.83
N LYS A 27 2.97 -31.35 -29.80
CA LYS A 27 3.34 -32.68 -29.28
C LYS A 27 3.16 -33.79 -30.31
N LYS A 28 2.06 -33.78 -31.07
CA LYS A 28 1.84 -34.76 -32.16
C LYS A 28 2.91 -34.66 -33.24
N ILE A 29 3.28 -33.44 -33.63
CA ILE A 29 4.26 -33.22 -34.70
C ILE A 29 5.67 -33.59 -34.22
N LEU A 30 6.02 -33.29 -32.97
CA LEU A 30 7.31 -33.67 -32.36
C LEU A 30 7.49 -35.19 -32.19
N GLN A 31 6.41 -35.95 -32.22
CA GLN A 31 6.44 -37.42 -32.18
C GLN A 31 6.61 -38.06 -33.58
N ASP A 32 6.45 -37.29 -34.65
CA ASP A 32 6.59 -37.78 -36.03
C ASP A 32 8.06 -38.03 -36.40
N GLU A 33 8.34 -39.09 -37.16
CA GLU A 33 9.70 -39.58 -37.41
C GLU A 33 10.45 -38.77 -38.47
N THR A 34 9.73 -37.96 -39.26
CA THR A 34 10.26 -37.15 -40.36
C THR A 34 10.81 -35.77 -39.94
N LEU A 35 11.11 -35.56 -38.66
CA LEU A 35 11.60 -34.27 -38.14
C LEU A 35 13.03 -33.93 -38.60
N PRO A 36 13.29 -32.67 -38.99
CA PRO A 36 14.65 -32.17 -39.21
C PRO A 36 15.54 -32.31 -37.97
N GLU A 37 16.82 -32.63 -38.19
CA GLU A 37 17.87 -32.76 -37.16
C GLU A 37 17.81 -31.75 -35.99
N PRO A 38 17.70 -30.42 -36.21
CA PRO A 38 17.71 -29.45 -35.10
C PRO A 38 16.50 -29.57 -34.17
N LEU A 39 15.38 -30.11 -34.66
CA LEU A 39 14.14 -30.23 -33.90
C LEU A 39 14.07 -31.54 -33.11
N LYS A 40 14.84 -32.56 -33.51
CA LYS A 40 14.92 -33.83 -32.80
C LYS A 40 15.40 -33.65 -31.35
N LEU A 41 16.22 -32.62 -31.08
CA LEU A 41 16.67 -32.29 -29.73
C LEU A 41 15.51 -31.94 -28.79
N PHE A 42 14.48 -31.26 -29.29
CA PHE A 42 13.32 -30.89 -28.48
C PHE A 42 12.40 -32.07 -28.19
N ARG A 43 12.43 -33.14 -29.01
CA ARG A 43 11.66 -34.37 -28.73
C ARG A 43 11.99 -34.93 -27.36
N THR A 44 13.27 -35.06 -27.02
CA THR A 44 13.72 -35.55 -25.71
C THR A 44 13.21 -34.67 -24.56
N PHE A 45 13.16 -33.36 -24.76
CA PHE A 45 12.64 -32.40 -23.78
C PHE A 45 11.15 -32.64 -23.52
N PHE A 46 10.34 -32.73 -24.58
CA PHE A 46 8.90 -33.00 -24.47
C PHE A 46 8.61 -34.41 -23.96
N ASP A 47 9.39 -35.42 -24.34
CA ASP A 47 9.24 -36.78 -23.82
C ASP A 47 9.48 -36.81 -22.31
N THR A 48 10.50 -36.12 -21.82
CA THR A 48 10.81 -36.05 -20.37
C THR A 48 9.70 -35.36 -19.56
N ILE A 49 9.14 -34.27 -20.08
CA ILE A 49 8.03 -33.54 -19.45
C ILE A 49 6.73 -34.34 -19.51
N SER A 50 6.52 -35.06 -20.61
CA SER A 50 5.28 -35.75 -20.89
C SER A 50 5.13 -37.09 -20.21
N ILE A 51 6.21 -37.68 -19.68
CA ILE A 51 6.13 -38.78 -18.74
C ILE A 51 5.47 -38.17 -17.50
N PRO A 52 4.18 -38.46 -17.24
CA PRO A 52 3.66 -38.22 -15.91
C PRO A 52 4.41 -39.24 -15.09
N LYS A 53 5.49 -38.80 -14.43
CA LYS A 53 5.98 -39.54 -13.29
C LYS A 53 4.74 -39.58 -12.41
N GLU A 54 4.12 -40.76 -12.27
CA GLU A 54 3.03 -40.99 -11.33
C GLU A 54 3.61 -40.73 -9.95
N ILE A 55 3.75 -39.46 -9.61
CA ILE A 55 4.08 -38.99 -8.30
C ILE A 55 2.75 -39.15 -7.59
N GLN A 56 2.51 -40.38 -7.13
CA GLN A 56 1.41 -40.66 -6.25
C GLN A 56 1.65 -39.78 -5.03
N LEU A 57 0.80 -38.78 -4.85
CA LEU A 57 0.82 -37.96 -3.65
C LEU A 57 0.59 -38.93 -2.49
N ASN A 58 1.48 -38.89 -1.50
CA ASN A 58 1.35 -39.72 -0.32
C ASN A 58 0.01 -39.40 0.38
N GLY A 59 -0.64 -40.39 1.00
CA GLY A 59 -1.96 -40.23 1.61
C GLY A 59 -2.04 -39.20 2.76
N ASP A 60 -0.89 -38.75 3.26
CA ASP A 60 -0.78 -37.70 4.27
C ASP A 60 -0.47 -36.31 3.70
N PHE A 61 -0.32 -36.16 2.37
CA PHE A 61 -0.07 -34.87 1.73
C PHE A 61 -1.18 -33.87 2.05
N ASP A 62 -2.43 -34.28 1.87
CA ASP A 62 -3.59 -33.43 2.12
C ASP A 62 -3.65 -32.96 3.57
N LYS A 63 -3.39 -33.87 4.52
CA LYS A 63 -3.33 -33.54 5.95
C LYS A 63 -2.23 -32.51 6.22
N LYS A 64 -1.04 -32.70 5.65
CA LYS A 64 0.10 -31.80 5.83
C LYS A 64 -0.18 -30.40 5.26
N ILE A 65 -0.85 -30.30 4.12
CA ILE A 65 -1.25 -29.01 3.53
C ILE A 65 -2.29 -28.32 4.41
N VAL A 66 -3.31 -29.05 4.87
CA VAL A 66 -4.33 -28.51 5.78
C VAL A 66 -3.71 -28.02 7.09
N ASP A 67 -2.76 -28.77 7.64
CA ASP A 67 -2.05 -28.40 8.86
C ASP A 67 -1.23 -27.12 8.66
N LEU A 68 -0.51 -26.96 7.54
CA LEU A 68 0.23 -25.72 7.23
C LEU A 68 -0.70 -24.51 7.11
N ILE A 69 -1.84 -24.65 6.42
CA ILE A 69 -2.83 -23.58 6.28
C ILE A 69 -3.42 -23.20 7.65
N ASN A 70 -3.64 -24.18 8.52
CA ASN A 70 -4.21 -23.95 9.85
C ASN A 70 -3.19 -23.33 10.82
N VAL A 71 -1.91 -23.73 10.74
CA VAL A 71 -0.84 -23.11 11.53
C VAL A 71 -0.78 -21.60 11.25
N GLU A 72 -0.84 -21.19 9.98
CA GLU A 72 -0.85 -19.76 9.62
C GLU A 72 -2.06 -19.01 10.18
N LYS A 73 -3.25 -19.63 10.20
CA LYS A 73 -4.46 -19.03 10.79
C LYS A 73 -4.41 -18.88 12.31
N THR A 74 -3.62 -19.71 12.99
CA THR A 74 -3.47 -19.65 14.46
C THR A 74 -2.44 -18.63 14.93
N LEU A 75 -1.61 -18.10 14.01
CA LEU A 75 -0.73 -16.97 14.27
C LEU A 75 -1.55 -15.68 14.22
N ASN A 76 -2.52 -15.54 15.11
CA ASN A 76 -3.02 -14.22 15.48
C ASN A 76 -1.89 -13.51 16.21
N PRO A 77 -1.19 -12.51 15.63
CA PRO A 77 -0.19 -11.77 16.37
C PRO A 77 -0.92 -11.14 17.54
N LYS A 78 -0.66 -11.62 18.77
CA LYS A 78 -1.15 -10.95 19.98
C LYS A 78 -0.71 -9.50 19.85
N PRO A 79 -1.63 -8.52 19.87
CA PRO A 79 -1.20 -7.16 19.71
C PRO A 79 -0.28 -6.84 20.89
N VAL A 80 0.97 -6.50 20.57
CA VAL A 80 1.98 -6.15 21.56
C VAL A 80 1.67 -4.74 22.03
N PHE A 81 0.55 -4.57 22.74
CA PHE A 81 0.23 -3.33 23.42
C PHE A 81 1.16 -3.20 24.61
N ARG A 82 2.34 -2.60 24.36
CA ARG A 82 3.25 -2.21 25.43
C ARG A 82 2.57 -1.08 26.21
N ASN A 83 2.22 -1.35 27.47
CA ASN A 83 1.50 -0.41 28.32
C ASN A 83 2.40 0.76 28.72
N PHE A 84 2.47 1.79 27.88
CA PHE A 84 3.30 2.98 28.08
C PHE A 84 2.61 3.99 29.01
N SER A 85 2.42 3.59 30.28
CA SER A 85 1.75 4.43 31.27
C SER A 85 2.41 5.81 31.45
N PHE A 86 3.73 5.90 31.28
CA PHE A 86 4.49 7.15 31.36
C PHE A 86 4.16 8.16 30.24
N LEU A 87 3.68 7.71 29.07
CA LEU A 87 3.29 8.63 27.98
C LEU A 87 2.07 9.47 28.35
N ARG A 88 1.16 8.93 29.17
CA ARG A 88 0.00 9.67 29.70
C ARG A 88 0.44 10.78 30.66
N VAL A 89 1.46 10.52 31.48
CA VAL A 89 2.01 11.52 32.40
C VAL A 89 2.78 12.60 31.62
N ALA A 90 3.60 12.18 30.64
CA ALA A 90 4.36 13.11 29.80
C ALA A 90 3.45 14.05 29.00
N SER A 91 2.33 13.57 28.45
CA SER A 91 1.41 14.41 27.68
C SER A 91 0.75 15.51 28.53
N ILE A 92 0.41 15.22 29.78
CA ILE A 92 -0.14 16.20 30.72
C ILE A 92 0.90 17.30 31.00
N ILE A 93 2.15 16.91 31.25
CA ILE A 93 3.25 17.86 31.50
C ILE A 93 3.45 18.76 30.28
N ILE A 94 3.47 18.18 29.07
CA ILE A 94 3.60 18.95 27.82
C ILE A 94 2.45 19.95 27.66
N LEU A 95 1.20 19.54 27.90
CA LEU A 95 0.05 20.45 27.80
C LEU A 95 0.14 21.62 28.78
N ILE A 96 0.59 21.36 30.02
CA ILE A 96 0.77 22.41 31.03
C ILE A 96 1.89 23.38 30.61
N VAL A 97 3.03 22.85 30.17
CA VAL A 97 4.18 23.68 29.79
C VAL A 97 3.88 24.50 28.54
N THR A 98 3.35 23.87 27.49
CA THR A 98 3.02 24.55 26.24
C THR A 98 1.85 25.51 26.42
N GLY A 99 0.80 25.12 27.15
CA GLY A 99 -0.33 25.99 27.46
C GLY A 99 0.08 27.19 28.30
N GLY A 100 0.89 26.99 29.33
CA GLY A 100 1.45 28.06 30.16
C GLY A 100 2.35 29.02 29.36
N PHE A 101 3.22 28.47 28.52
CA PHE A 101 4.10 29.27 27.65
C PHE A 101 3.32 30.12 26.65
N LEU A 102 2.29 29.56 26.01
CA LEU A 102 1.40 30.30 25.13
C LEU A 102 0.61 31.36 25.89
N MET A 103 0.09 31.05 27.07
CA MET A 103 -0.65 32.01 27.87
C MET A 103 0.22 33.19 28.31
N TYR A 104 1.43 32.92 28.78
CA TYR A 104 2.38 33.93 29.20
C TYR A 104 2.81 34.86 28.04
N ASN A 105 3.12 34.28 26.87
CA ASN A 105 3.69 35.06 25.76
C ASN A 105 2.64 35.66 24.80
N TYR A 106 1.50 35.02 24.57
CA TYR A 106 0.53 35.45 23.55
C TYR A 106 -0.67 36.25 24.08
N LEU A 107 -1.15 36.01 25.31
CA LEU A 107 -2.29 36.75 25.85
C LEU A 107 -2.04 38.24 26.21
N PRO A 108 -0.88 38.67 26.75
CA PRO A 108 -0.72 40.07 27.15
C PRO A 108 -0.79 41.03 25.95
N ASN A 109 -0.43 40.55 24.75
CA ASN A 109 -0.40 41.37 23.55
C ASN A 109 -1.82 41.64 22.96
N LYS A 110 -2.80 40.74 23.17
CA LYS A 110 -4.19 40.95 22.72
C LYS A 110 -5.00 41.84 23.67
N LEU A 111 -4.77 41.72 24.99
CA LEU A 111 -5.47 42.57 25.97
C LEU A 111 -4.99 44.04 25.90
N ASN A 112 -3.71 44.27 25.62
CA ASN A 112 -3.16 45.62 25.45
C ASN A 112 -3.72 46.33 24.18
N LYS A 113 -3.87 45.61 23.06
CA LYS A 113 -4.48 46.13 21.83
C LYS A 113 -5.96 46.57 22.02
N LYS A 114 -6.71 45.87 22.87
CA LYS A 114 -8.12 46.22 23.14
C LYS A 114 -8.25 47.49 23.98
N LYS A 115 -7.34 47.73 24.95
CA LYS A 115 -7.28 49.00 25.71
C LYS A 115 -7.01 50.21 24.80
N ARG A 116 -6.08 50.13 23.85
CA ARG A 116 -5.79 51.25 22.92
C ARG A 116 -6.95 51.62 21.99
N LYS A 117 -7.77 50.67 21.54
CA LYS A 117 -8.92 50.96 20.65
C LYS A 117 -10.11 51.60 21.39
N SER A 118 -10.25 51.36 22.70
CA SER A 118 -11.34 51.91 23.50
C SER A 118 -11.13 53.39 23.83
N THR A 119 -9.88 53.81 24.08
CA THR A 119 -9.58 55.20 24.47
C THR A 119 -9.62 56.16 23.29
N THR A 120 -9.27 55.70 22.08
CA THR A 120 -9.30 56.56 20.87
C THR A 120 -10.73 56.88 20.44
N CYS A 121 -11.67 55.95 20.54
CA CYS A 121 -13.08 56.21 20.21
C CYS A 121 -13.70 57.22 21.19
N SER A 122 -13.41 57.09 22.49
CA SER A 122 -13.92 58.03 23.50
C SER A 122 -13.34 59.45 23.32
N GLN A 123 -12.06 59.59 22.95
CA GLN A 123 -11.47 60.91 22.73
C GLN A 123 -11.94 61.55 21.42
N LEU A 124 -12.13 60.77 20.35
CA LEU A 124 -12.66 61.28 19.08
C LEU A 124 -14.11 61.74 19.24
N MET A 125 -14.89 61.03 20.06
CA MET A 125 -16.28 61.40 20.37
C MET A 125 -16.37 62.66 21.26
N ILE A 126 -15.41 62.89 22.16
CA ILE A 126 -15.31 64.15 22.93
C ILE A 126 -14.90 65.31 22.02
N LEU A 127 -13.92 65.11 21.13
CA LEU A 127 -13.48 66.15 20.19
C LEU A 127 -14.57 66.55 19.19
N ILE A 128 -15.32 65.58 18.64
CA ILE A 128 -16.48 65.88 17.77
C ILE A 128 -17.56 66.66 18.54
N ARG A 129 -17.77 66.35 19.83
CA ARG A 129 -18.75 67.06 20.67
C ARG A 129 -18.33 68.50 21.01
N ILE A 130 -17.02 68.78 21.05
CA ILE A 130 -16.48 70.15 21.24
C ILE A 130 -16.49 70.95 19.93
N LEU A 131 -16.14 70.32 18.80
CA LEU A 131 -16.02 70.99 17.50
C LEU A 131 -17.36 71.21 16.79
N TYR A 132 -18.38 70.40 17.08
CA TYR A 132 -19.64 70.39 16.34
C TYR A 132 -20.86 70.64 17.24
N TRP A 133 -20.75 71.60 18.17
CA TRP A 133 -21.90 72.14 18.91
C TRP A 133 -22.35 73.48 18.30
N PRO A 134 -23.29 73.48 17.32
CA PRO A 134 -23.94 74.70 16.87
C PRO A 134 -25.10 75.01 17.82
N GLY A 135 -24.99 76.10 18.58
CA GLY A 135 -26.12 76.67 19.31
C GLY A 135 -25.94 76.75 20.83
N ARG A 136 -25.39 77.87 21.28
CA ARG A 136 -26.18 78.81 22.08
C ARG A 136 -25.59 80.20 21.92
N ASN A 137 -26.41 81.06 21.31
CA ASN A 137 -26.30 82.52 21.38
C ASN A 137 -26.22 83.00 22.82
#